data_AF-A0A519LD36-F1
#
_entry.id   AF-A0A519LD36-F1
#
_cell.length_a   1.000
_cell.length_b   1.000
_cell.length_c   1.000
_cell.angle_alpha   90.00
_cell.angle_beta   90.00
_cell.angle_gamma   90.00
#
_symmetry.space_group_name_H-M   'P 1'
#
loop_
_entity.id
_entity.type
_entity.pdbx_description
1 polymer ?
#
loop_
_entity_poly.entity_id
_entity_poly.type
_entity_poly.pdbx_seq_one_letter_code
_entity_poly.pdbx_strand_id
1 'polypeptide(L)'
;NLLNINFIDYKTLEKILLGRTFLAVSNRNSDIKKNEDGYQLSSITNQKILTNGVEREYKLNMRYSNDYDLIYVKLQDVKSDDAVEIVYDQWESFDNNLRLPQSVKIIIKGSKTSQILLENTKFGFNRMETPYSVPANYKKIEIK
;
A
#
# COMPACT_ATOMS: atom_id res chain seq x y z
N ASN A 1 13.38 1.94 19.44
CA ASN A 1 13.72 1.73 18.01
C ASN A 1 13.07 0.46 17.49
N LEU A 2 11.79 0.52 17.12
CA LEU A 2 11.01 -0.68 16.81
C LEU A 2 11.24 -1.22 15.38
N LEU A 3 11.94 -0.47 14.52
CA LEU A 3 12.05 -0.83 13.10
C LEU A 3 13.45 -0.75 12.50
N ASN A 4 14.42 0.00 13.05
CA ASN A 4 15.73 0.25 12.40
C ASN A 4 15.68 0.59 10.89
N ILE A 5 14.49 0.94 10.40
CA ILE A 5 14.09 1.14 9.02
C ILE A 5 13.34 2.46 9.05
N ASN A 6 14.05 3.54 8.76
CA ASN A 6 13.56 4.92 8.93
C ASN A 6 12.73 5.41 7.72
N PHE A 7 12.24 4.49 6.87
CA PHE A 7 11.46 4.83 5.67
C PHE A 7 9.94 4.75 5.86
N ILE A 8 9.46 4.06 6.90
CA ILE A 8 8.02 3.94 7.17
C ILE A 8 7.60 5.17 7.98
N ASP A 9 7.40 6.29 7.29
CA ASP A 9 6.72 7.44 7.85
C ASP A 9 5.21 7.17 7.97
N TYR A 10 4.47 8.10 8.59
CA TYR A 10 3.02 7.96 8.79
C TYR A 10 2.27 7.71 7.47
N LYS A 11 2.62 8.44 6.40
CA LYS A 11 1.95 8.30 5.09
C LYS A 11 2.23 6.96 4.44
N THR A 12 3.46 6.46 4.61
CA THR A 12 3.87 5.14 4.11
C THR A 12 3.16 4.06 4.88
N LEU A 13 3.08 4.18 6.21
CA LEU A 13 2.33 3.26 7.05
C LEU A 13 0.85 3.23 6.68
N GLU A 14 0.21 4.39 6.51
CA GLU A 14 -1.19 4.49 6.08
C GLU A 14 -1.40 3.75 4.75
N LYS A 15 -0.55 3.99 3.74
CA LYS A 15 -0.65 3.29 2.45
C LYS A 15 -0.45 1.78 2.60
N ILE A 16 0.50 1.36 3.43
CA ILE A 16 0.72 -0.06 3.75
C ILE A 16 -0.58 -0.63 4.36
N LEU A 17 -1.15 -0.02 5.39
CA LEU A 17 -2.38 -0.51 6.02
C LEU A 17 -3.57 -0.63 5.06
N LEU A 18 -3.63 0.26 4.06
CA LEU A 18 -4.68 0.26 3.03
C LEU A 18 -4.38 -0.66 1.84
N GLY A 19 -3.25 -1.40 1.84
CA GLY A 19 -2.83 -2.23 0.72
C GLY A 19 -2.54 -1.43 -0.57
N ARG A 20 -2.20 -0.14 -0.43
CA ARG A 20 -1.91 0.76 -1.56
C ARG A 20 -0.42 0.79 -1.85
N THR A 21 -0.07 1.00 -3.11
CA THR A 21 1.33 1.18 -3.51
C THR A 21 1.94 2.40 -2.83
N PHE A 22 3.03 2.18 -2.10
CA PHE A 22 3.71 3.21 -1.29
C PHE A 22 5.08 3.63 -1.84
N LEU A 23 5.53 3.03 -2.94
CA LEU A 23 6.74 3.38 -3.68
C LEU A 23 6.42 3.81 -5.11
N ALA A 24 7.33 4.57 -5.72
CA ALA A 24 7.14 5.10 -7.07
C ALA A 24 7.29 3.98 -8.12
N VAL A 25 6.15 3.56 -8.69
CA VAL A 25 6.10 2.62 -9.81
C VAL A 25 5.43 3.26 -11.01
N SER A 26 5.90 2.93 -12.20
CA SER A 26 5.43 3.42 -13.49
C SER A 26 5.75 2.40 -14.58
N ASN A 27 5.07 2.50 -15.72
CA ASN A 27 5.34 1.64 -16.87
C ASN A 27 6.77 1.80 -17.43
N ARG A 28 7.46 2.90 -17.10
CA ARG A 28 8.84 3.16 -17.55
C ARG A 28 9.90 2.52 -16.67
N ASN A 29 9.56 2.17 -15.42
CA ASN A 29 10.52 1.68 -14.42
C ASN A 29 10.13 0.33 -13.82
N SER A 30 9.09 -0.33 -14.35
CA SER A 30 8.56 -1.58 -13.84
C SER A 30 8.12 -2.48 -14.99
N ASP A 31 8.36 -3.78 -14.82
CA ASP A 31 7.88 -4.85 -15.69
C ASP A 31 6.67 -5.53 -15.03
N ILE A 32 5.60 -5.75 -15.78
CA ILE A 32 4.36 -6.36 -15.29
C ILE A 32 4.08 -7.62 -16.10
N LYS A 33 3.94 -8.75 -15.42
CA LYS A 33 3.59 -10.04 -16.01
C LYS A 33 2.28 -10.54 -15.42
N LYS A 34 1.36 -10.97 -16.28
CA LYS A 34 0.16 -11.69 -15.87
C LYS A 34 0.49 -13.18 -15.74
N ASN A 35 -0.01 -13.83 -14.70
CA ASN A 35 0.04 -15.28 -14.48
C ASN A 35 -1.34 -15.79 -14.02
N GLU A 36 -1.45 -17.09 -13.73
CA GLU A 36 -2.71 -17.71 -13.29
C GLU A 36 -3.24 -17.11 -11.97
N ASP A 37 -2.33 -16.73 -11.07
CA ASP A 37 -2.63 -16.17 -9.75
C ASP A 37 -2.91 -14.64 -9.76
N GLY A 38 -2.76 -13.98 -10.91
CA GLY A 38 -2.98 -12.54 -11.06
C GLY A 38 -1.84 -11.83 -11.79
N TYR A 39 -1.24 -10.84 -11.14
CA TYR A 39 -0.24 -9.95 -11.74
C TYR A 39 0.99 -9.82 -10.87
N GLN A 40 2.17 -9.92 -11.48
CA GLN A 40 3.45 -9.68 -10.82
C GLN A 40 4.10 -8.43 -11.42
N LEU A 41 4.41 -7.47 -10.57
CA LEU A 41 5.19 -6.28 -10.91
C LEU A 41 6.60 -6.42 -10.33
N SER A 42 7.61 -6.22 -11.16
CA SER A 42 9.02 -6.16 -10.72
C SER A 42 9.64 -4.84 -11.17
N SER A 43 10.34 -4.15 -10.28
CA SER A 43 11.04 -2.92 -10.67
C SER A 43 12.19 -3.21 -11.62
N ILE A 44 12.28 -2.47 -12.74
CA ILE A 44 13.41 -2.53 -13.68
C ILE A 44 14.65 -1.90 -13.04
N THR A 45 14.46 -0.79 -12.33
CA THR A 45 15.51 -0.09 -11.60
C THR A 45 15.32 -0.26 -10.09
N ASN A 46 16.42 -0.35 -9.35
CA ASN A 46 16.37 -0.41 -7.89
C ASN A 46 15.69 0.84 -7.31
N GLN A 47 14.89 0.64 -6.26
CA GLN A 47 14.32 1.70 -5.45
C GLN A 47 15.40 2.22 -4.50
N LYS A 48 15.64 3.52 -4.52
CA LYS A 48 16.61 4.18 -3.64
C LYS A 48 15.88 4.71 -2.41
N ILE A 49 16.32 4.29 -1.23
CA ILE A 49 15.71 4.68 0.04
C ILE A 49 16.80 5.22 0.95
N LEU A 50 16.66 6.48 1.35
CA LEU A 50 17.54 7.12 2.32
C LEU A 50 17.09 6.76 3.73
N THR A 51 17.99 6.20 4.54
CA THR A 51 17.72 5.84 5.94
C THR A 51 18.90 6.27 6.79
N ASN A 52 18.68 7.16 7.76
CA ASN A 52 19.73 7.67 8.67
C ASN A 52 20.97 8.22 7.93
N GLY A 53 20.76 8.88 6.79
CA GLY A 53 21.85 9.42 5.95
C GLY A 53 22.56 8.39 5.06
N VAL A 54 22.18 7.11 5.12
CA VAL A 54 22.70 6.06 4.25
C VAL A 54 21.68 5.74 3.15
N GLU A 55 22.06 5.91 1.90
CA GLU A 55 21.26 5.46 0.76
C GLU A 55 21.43 3.94 0.59
N ARG A 56 20.30 3.23 0.62
CA ARG A 56 20.23 1.81 0.29
C ARG A 56 19.40 1.61 -0.96
N GLU A 57 19.73 0.57 -1.71
CA GLU A 57 19.06 0.21 -2.94
C GLU A 57 18.32 -1.11 -2.77
N TYR A 58 17.06 -1.14 -3.19
CA TYR A 58 16.20 -2.30 -3.05
C TYR A 58 15.58 -2.72 -4.38
N LYS A 59 15.53 -4.02 -4.65
CA LYS A 59 14.68 -4.58 -5.69
C LYS A 59 13.25 -4.69 -5.17
N LEU A 60 12.30 -4.10 -5.88
CA LEU A 60 10.88 -4.16 -5.57
C LEU A 60 10.22 -5.26 -6.40
N ASN A 61 9.50 -6.14 -5.71
CA ASN A 61 8.56 -7.08 -6.30
C ASN A 61 7.20 -6.91 -5.62
N MET A 62 6.14 -6.85 -6.42
CA MET A 62 4.76 -6.80 -5.92
C MET A 62 3.93 -7.84 -6.65
N ARG A 63 2.97 -8.43 -5.95
CA ARG A 63 1.99 -9.33 -6.53
C ARG A 63 0.60 -8.80 -6.23
N TYR A 64 -0.25 -8.88 -7.24
CA TYR A 64 -1.65 -8.51 -7.18
C TYR A 64 -2.50 -9.71 -7.56
N SER A 65 -3.68 -9.84 -6.94
CA SER A 65 -4.68 -10.84 -7.32
C SER A 65 -5.32 -10.51 -8.68
N ASN A 66 -6.16 -11.41 -9.19
CA ASN A 66 -6.98 -11.15 -10.38
C ASN A 66 -7.98 -9.98 -10.19
N ASP A 67 -8.34 -9.68 -8.93
CA ASP A 67 -9.18 -8.52 -8.56
C ASP A 67 -8.37 -7.23 -8.40
N TYR A 68 -7.07 -7.25 -8.73
CA TYR A 68 -6.12 -6.15 -8.55
C TYR A 68 -5.80 -5.78 -7.10
N ASP A 69 -6.18 -6.62 -6.14
CA ASP A 69 -5.80 -6.44 -4.74
C ASP A 69 -4.29 -6.70 -4.58
N LEU A 70 -3.58 -5.82 -3.87
CA LEU A 70 -2.16 -6.04 -3.57
C LEU A 70 -2.05 -7.16 -2.52
N ILE A 71 -1.49 -8.31 -2.87
CA ILE A 71 -1.40 -9.48 -1.97
C ILE A 71 -0.01 -9.66 -1.36
N TYR A 72 1.02 -9.12 -2.02
CA TYR A 72 2.40 -9.26 -1.56
C TYR A 72 3.30 -8.13 -2.05
N VAL A 73 4.21 -7.70 -1.18
CA VAL A 73 5.31 -6.79 -1.50
C VAL A 73 6.60 -7.39 -0.95
N LYS A 74 7.67 -7.32 -1.72
CA LYS A 74 9.04 -7.59 -1.27
C LYS A 74 9.98 -6.48 -1.71
N LEU A 75 10.71 -5.94 -0.74
CA LEU A 75 11.86 -5.08 -0.93
C LEU A 75 13.11 -5.85 -0.50
N GLN A 76 13.95 -6.24 -1.46
CA GLN A 76 15.19 -6.97 -1.21
C GLN A 76 16.38 -6.01 -1.34
N ASP A 77 17.20 -5.87 -0.31
CA ASP A 77 18.45 -5.10 -0.39
C ASP A 77 19.33 -5.71 -1.49
N VAL A 78 19.95 -4.87 -2.30
CA VAL A 78 20.78 -5.32 -3.45
C VAL A 78 22.15 -5.81 -2.97
N LYS A 79 22.61 -5.38 -1.80
CA LYS A 79 23.95 -5.64 -1.25
C LYS A 79 23.94 -6.63 -0.09
N SER A 80 22.78 -7.03 0.41
CA SER A 80 22.65 -8.00 1.50
C SER A 80 21.40 -8.87 1.34
N ASP A 81 21.29 -9.90 2.17
CA ASP A 81 20.08 -10.73 2.26
C ASP A 81 18.96 -10.04 3.06
N ASP A 82 19.16 -8.79 3.52
CA ASP A 82 18.14 -8.02 4.23
C ASP A 82 16.92 -7.79 3.31
N ALA A 83 15.72 -7.98 3.85
CA ALA A 83 14.49 -7.78 3.10
C ALA A 83 13.34 -7.31 3.97
N VAL A 84 12.41 -6.57 3.38
CA VAL A 84 11.09 -6.31 3.96
C VAL A 84 10.06 -6.99 3.08
N GLU A 85 9.25 -7.85 3.68
CA GLU A 85 8.13 -8.53 3.02
C GLU A 85 6.84 -8.08 3.69
N ILE A 86 5.83 -7.77 2.89
CA ILE A 86 4.50 -7.42 3.36
C ILE A 86 3.51 -8.36 2.70
N VAL A 87 2.69 -9.03 3.51
CA VAL A 87 1.63 -9.93 3.07
C VAL A 87 0.30 -9.30 3.45
N TYR A 88 -0.60 -9.24 2.48
CA TYR A 88 -1.96 -8.76 2.67
C TYR A 88 -2.91 -9.93 2.48
N ASP A 89 -3.91 -10.03 3.35
CA ASP A 89 -4.90 -11.09 3.29
C ASP A 89 -6.28 -10.58 3.70
N GLN A 90 -7.30 -11.39 3.40
CA GLN A 90 -8.69 -11.15 3.78
C GLN A 90 -9.18 -9.79 3.26
N TRP A 91 -9.06 -9.58 1.95
CA TRP A 91 -9.59 -8.38 1.30
C TRP A 91 -11.12 -8.36 1.38
N GLU A 92 -11.67 -7.24 1.83
CA GLU A 92 -13.11 -7.02 1.96
C GLU A 92 -13.53 -5.79 1.16
N SER A 93 -14.74 -5.85 0.59
CA SER A 93 -15.37 -4.72 -0.09
C SER A 93 -16.22 -3.90 0.88
N PHE A 94 -16.04 -2.60 0.86
CA PHE A 94 -16.84 -1.62 1.58
C PHE A 94 -17.64 -0.75 0.60
N ASP A 95 -18.48 0.14 1.15
CA ASP A 95 -19.20 1.15 0.36
C ASP A 95 -18.30 1.89 -0.64
N ASN A 96 -18.88 2.34 -1.75
CA ASN A 96 -18.18 3.06 -2.83
C ASN A 96 -17.08 2.24 -3.53
N ASN A 97 -17.21 0.91 -3.59
CA ASN A 97 -16.28 0.00 -4.26
C ASN A 97 -14.85 0.04 -3.67
N LEU A 98 -14.71 0.46 -2.40
CA LEU A 98 -13.41 0.46 -1.74
C LEU A 98 -13.11 -0.96 -1.23
N ARG A 99 -12.05 -1.58 -1.75
CA ARG A 99 -11.51 -2.83 -1.21
C ARG A 99 -10.33 -2.54 -0.29
N LEU A 100 -10.29 -3.18 0.88
CA LEU A 100 -9.22 -3.03 1.87
C LEU A 100 -8.81 -4.39 2.46
N PRO A 101 -7.53 -4.59 2.81
CA PRO A 101 -7.10 -5.80 3.50
C PRO A 101 -7.47 -5.76 4.98
N GLN A 102 -8.10 -6.82 5.49
CA GLN A 102 -8.33 -6.98 6.93
C GLN A 102 -7.06 -7.42 7.67
N SER A 103 -6.09 -8.02 6.99
CA SER A 103 -4.84 -8.48 7.61
C SER A 103 -3.61 -7.99 6.87
N VAL A 104 -2.65 -7.43 7.63
CA VAL A 104 -1.35 -6.98 7.12
C VAL A 104 -0.24 -7.59 7.97
N LYS A 105 0.62 -8.40 7.36
CA LYS A 105 1.78 -9.00 8.00
C LYS A 105 3.06 -8.41 7.41
N ILE A 106 3.84 -7.72 8.23
CA ILE A 106 5.15 -7.17 7.85
C ILE A 106 6.25 -8.06 8.44
N ILE A 107 7.14 -8.55 7.59
CA ILE A 107 8.26 -9.42 7.95
C ILE A 107 9.55 -8.69 7.58
N ILE A 108 10.39 -8.42 8.57
CA ILE A 108 11.69 -7.76 8.39
C ILE A 108 12.75 -8.84 8.55
N LYS A 109 13.48 -9.13 7.47
CA LYS A 109 14.59 -10.08 7.41
C LYS A 109 15.90 -9.31 7.44
N GLY A 110 16.82 -9.78 8.28
CA GLY A 110 18.20 -9.33 8.37
C GLY A 110 18.96 -10.28 9.31
N SER A 111 19.89 -9.78 10.12
CA SER A 111 20.60 -10.62 11.10
C SER A 111 19.69 -11.35 12.09
N LYS A 112 18.51 -10.79 12.37
CA LYS A 112 17.39 -11.46 13.04
C LYS A 112 16.11 -11.15 12.28
N THR A 113 15.26 -12.16 12.11
CA THR A 113 13.92 -11.95 11.53
C THR A 113 12.97 -11.40 12.58
N SER A 114 12.27 -10.33 12.24
CA SER A 114 11.20 -9.73 13.05
C SER A 114 9.88 -9.77 12.28
N GLN A 115 8.76 -9.89 12.99
CA GLN A 115 7.43 -9.93 12.38
C GLN A 115 6.49 -8.99 13.14
N ILE A 116 5.64 -8.31 12.38
CA ILE A 116 4.56 -7.46 12.88
C ILE A 116 3.29 -7.93 12.18
N LEU A 117 2.28 -8.32 12.96
CA LEU A 117 0.96 -8.68 12.46
C LEU A 117 -0.04 -7.60 12.89
N LEU A 118 -0.80 -7.09 11.94
CA LEU A 118 -1.82 -6.08 12.13
C LEU A 118 -3.15 -6.61 11.60
N GLU A 119 -4.16 -6.65 12.47
CA GLU A 119 -5.52 -7.05 12.12
C GLU A 119 -6.41 -5.80 12.13
N ASN A 120 -6.83 -5.38 10.93
CA ASN A 120 -7.70 -4.24 10.71
C ASN A 120 -9.17 -4.65 10.92
N THR A 121 -9.56 -4.85 12.17
CA THR A 121 -10.89 -5.41 12.51
C THR A 121 -12.05 -4.40 12.48
N LYS A 122 -11.76 -3.09 12.36
CA LYS A 122 -12.79 -2.03 12.42
C LYS A 122 -12.48 -0.84 11.51
N PHE A 123 -12.72 -0.98 10.22
CA PHE A 123 -12.82 0.19 9.33
C PHE A 123 -14.17 0.87 9.58
N GLY A 124 -14.15 2.05 10.19
CA GLY A 124 -15.33 2.90 10.36
C GLY A 124 -15.35 4.02 9.32
N PHE A 125 -16.37 4.08 8.48
CA PHE A 125 -16.57 5.19 7.56
C PHE A 125 -17.35 6.30 8.27
N ASN A 126 -16.66 7.31 8.76
CA ASN A 126 -17.31 8.54 9.20
C ASN A 126 -17.59 9.41 7.97
N ARG A 127 -18.83 9.38 7.46
CA ARG A 127 -19.30 10.43 6.55
C ARG A 127 -19.52 11.69 7.40
N MET A 128 -18.70 12.72 7.22
CA MET A 128 -19.08 14.06 7.70
C MET A 128 -20.22 14.55 6.81
N GLU A 129 -21.46 14.53 7.30
CA GLU A 129 -22.56 15.19 6.60
C GLU A 129 -22.21 16.68 6.49
N THR A 130 -21.94 17.16 5.28
CA THR A 130 -21.81 18.59 5.05
C THR A 130 -23.21 19.18 5.06
N PRO A 131 -23.51 20.16 5.93
CA PRO A 131 -24.83 20.79 5.98
C PRO A 131 -24.95 21.75 4.79
N TYR A 132 -25.11 21.21 3.57
CA TYR A 132 -25.51 22.02 2.44
C TYR A 132 -27.03 22.05 2.37
N SER A 133 -27.62 23.08 2.96
CA SER A 133 -29.04 23.42 2.78
C SER A 133 -29.16 24.59 1.81
N VAL A 134 -29.95 24.43 0.75
CA VAL A 134 -30.33 25.56 -0.11
C VAL A 134 -31.19 26.52 0.72
N PRO A 135 -30.83 27.82 0.84
CA PRO A 135 -31.66 28.79 1.56
C PRO A 135 -33.07 28.84 0.95
N ALA A 136 -34.10 28.92 1.79
CA ALA A 136 -35.52 28.86 1.40
C ALA A 136 -35.95 29.87 0.31
N ASN A 137 -35.10 30.85 -0.01
CA ASN A 137 -35.38 31.94 -0.94
C ASN A 137 -34.87 31.67 -2.37
N TYR A 138 -34.24 30.53 -2.64
CA TYR A 138 -33.78 30.19 -4.00
C TYR A 138 -34.91 29.54 -4.81
N LYS A 139 -35.37 30.23 -5.86
CA LYS A 139 -36.24 29.65 -6.89
C LYS A 139 -35.39 28.96 -7.95
N LYS A 140 -35.70 27.69 -8.22
CA LYS A 140 -35.13 26.92 -9.34
C LYS A 140 -35.47 27.65 -10.65
N ILE A 141 -34.44 28.01 -11.42
CA ILE A 141 -34.61 28.55 -12.77
C ILE A 141 -34.54 27.35 -13.72
N GLU A 142 -35.62 27.07 -14.45
CA GLU A 142 -35.57 26.11 -15.55
C GLU A 142 -34.95 26.80 -16.77
N ILE A 143 -33.83 26.26 -17.23
CA ILE A 143 -33.17 26.70 -18.47
C ILE A 143 -33.86 25.94 -19.61
N LYS A 144 -34.39 26.67 -20.60
CA LYS A 144 -34.91 26.10 -21.86
C LYS A 144 -33.80 25.87 -22.86
#